data_AF-J0WTI4-F1
#
_entry.id   AF-J0WTI4-F1
#
_cell.length_a   1.000
_cell.length_b   1.000
_cell.length_c   1.000
_cell.angle_alpha   90.00
_cell.angle_beta   90.00
_cell.angle_gamma   90.00
#
_symmetry.space_group_name_H-M   'P 1'
#
loop_
_entity.id
_entity.type
_entity.pdbx_description
1 polymer ?
#
loop_
_entity_poly.entity_id
_entity_poly.type
_entity_poly.pdbx_seq_one_letter_code
_entity_poly.pdbx_strand_id
1 'polypeptide(L)'
;MPFGTHPTPEDGVRAAVRLVREGGADAIKLEGGKEVAPVVAALVNNGIPVIGHVGLLPTRAAQTGFRVQGRTAEGALRVLRDARAVAEAGAFAFVIEAIPHRVARIATAELNRRGVFTIGIGAGPDCNGQVLVCADALGEWRGHQAKFVRRFAEVGDAAEEGSRAYVAAVKDGSFPDAKKEGYEMEMGEWQRLRNMLAENEPDIVVPD
;
A
#
# COMPACT_ATOMS: atom_id res chain seq x y z
N MET A 1 -10.44 -4.79 -5.26
CA MET A 1 -10.80 -6.15 -4.85
C MET A 1 -9.61 -7.07 -5.07
N PRO A 2 -9.31 -7.93 -4.10
CA PRO A 2 -8.24 -8.93 -4.22
C PRO A 2 -8.51 -9.94 -5.34
N PHE A 3 -7.45 -10.59 -5.82
CA PHE A 3 -7.55 -11.73 -6.75
C PHE A 3 -8.49 -12.82 -6.20
N GLY A 4 -9.25 -13.47 -7.08
CA GLY A 4 -10.14 -14.59 -6.74
C GLY A 4 -11.48 -14.22 -6.09
N THR A 5 -11.72 -12.94 -5.80
CA THR A 5 -12.95 -12.48 -5.11
C THR A 5 -14.12 -12.15 -6.04
N HIS A 6 -13.91 -12.22 -7.37
CA HIS A 6 -14.89 -11.78 -8.37
C HIS A 6 -14.88 -12.63 -9.66
N PRO A 7 -14.87 -13.98 -9.59
CA PRO A 7 -14.94 -14.80 -10.80
C PRO A 7 -16.29 -14.68 -11.53
N THR A 8 -17.35 -14.29 -10.82
CA THR A 8 -18.69 -13.98 -11.36
C THR A 8 -19.16 -12.60 -10.86
N PRO A 9 -20.15 -11.98 -11.53
CA PRO A 9 -20.77 -10.76 -11.02
C PRO A 9 -21.33 -10.92 -9.60
N GLU A 10 -21.97 -12.04 -9.29
CA GLU A 10 -22.55 -12.32 -7.96
C GLU A 10 -21.48 -12.43 -6.89
N ASP A 11 -20.36 -13.11 -7.18
CA ASP A 11 -19.20 -13.15 -6.29
C ASP A 11 -18.61 -11.76 -6.06
N GLY A 12 -18.46 -10.99 -7.15
CA GLY A 12 -17.95 -9.62 -7.09
C GLY A 12 -18.80 -8.73 -6.20
N VAL A 13 -20.14 -8.78 -6.34
CA VAL A 13 -21.06 -8.02 -5.48
C VAL A 13 -20.93 -8.45 -4.02
N ARG A 14 -20.92 -9.76 -3.72
CA ARG A 14 -20.74 -10.23 -2.34
C ARG A 14 -19.43 -9.73 -1.72
N ALA A 15 -18.33 -9.83 -2.45
CA ALA A 15 -17.03 -9.37 -1.96
C ALA A 15 -16.98 -7.84 -1.78
N ALA A 16 -17.52 -7.09 -2.73
CA ALA A 16 -17.58 -5.63 -2.68
C ALA A 16 -18.42 -5.11 -1.52
N VAL A 17 -19.59 -5.71 -1.26
CA VAL A 17 -20.45 -5.34 -0.12
C VAL A 17 -19.70 -5.49 1.20
N ARG A 18 -18.90 -6.53 1.37
CA ARG A 18 -18.06 -6.67 2.57
C ARG A 18 -17.02 -5.57 2.68
N LEU A 19 -16.32 -5.27 1.59
CA LEU A 19 -15.31 -4.19 1.56
C LEU A 19 -15.91 -2.81 1.89
N VAL A 20 -17.14 -2.54 1.43
CA VAL A 20 -17.85 -1.28 1.73
C VAL A 20 -18.39 -1.29 3.17
N ARG A 21 -19.20 -2.30 3.53
CA ARG A 21 -19.93 -2.34 4.79
C ARG A 21 -19.06 -2.64 6.00
N GLU A 22 -18.14 -3.59 5.87
CA GLU A 22 -17.25 -4.02 6.96
C GLU A 22 -15.94 -3.23 6.92
N GLY A 23 -15.42 -2.98 5.70
CA GLY A 23 -14.12 -2.33 5.50
C GLY A 23 -14.17 -0.81 5.40
N GLY A 24 -15.35 -0.19 5.33
CA GLY A 24 -15.51 1.26 5.26
C GLY A 24 -15.04 1.90 3.94
N ALA A 25 -14.90 1.13 2.86
CA ALA A 25 -14.48 1.66 1.56
C ALA A 25 -15.62 2.39 0.85
N ASP A 26 -15.37 3.60 0.35
CA ASP A 26 -16.35 4.36 -0.46
C ASP A 26 -16.44 3.90 -1.91
N ALA A 27 -15.37 3.26 -2.42
CA ALA A 27 -15.27 2.81 -3.80
C ALA A 27 -14.41 1.55 -3.91
N ILE A 28 -14.64 0.79 -4.98
CA ILE A 28 -13.96 -0.47 -5.23
C ILE A 28 -13.07 -0.37 -6.47
N LYS A 29 -11.77 -0.64 -6.31
CA LYS A 29 -10.85 -0.82 -7.44
C LYS A 29 -10.94 -2.22 -8.04
N LEU A 30 -11.06 -2.35 -9.36
CA LEU A 30 -11.05 -3.65 -10.05
C LEU A 30 -10.04 -3.68 -11.21
N GLU A 31 -9.24 -4.74 -11.26
CA GLU A 31 -8.24 -4.97 -12.31
C GLU A 31 -8.83 -5.82 -13.44
N GLY A 32 -8.70 -5.36 -14.67
CA GLY A 32 -9.15 -6.09 -15.85
C GLY A 32 -9.60 -5.19 -16.98
N GLY A 33 -9.81 -5.81 -18.14
CA GLY A 33 -10.35 -5.16 -19.32
C GLY A 33 -11.80 -5.55 -19.59
N LYS A 34 -12.12 -5.80 -20.86
CA LYS A 34 -13.48 -6.16 -21.29
C LYS A 34 -14.07 -7.33 -20.50
N GLU A 35 -13.25 -8.28 -20.06
CA GLU A 35 -13.68 -9.46 -19.32
C GLU A 35 -14.26 -9.17 -17.93
N VAL A 36 -13.91 -8.04 -17.30
CA VAL A 36 -14.48 -7.67 -15.99
C VAL A 36 -15.66 -6.71 -16.09
N ALA A 37 -16.00 -6.21 -17.29
CA ALA A 37 -17.13 -5.30 -17.48
C ALA A 37 -18.46 -5.81 -16.90
N PRO A 38 -18.83 -7.12 -17.00
CA PRO A 38 -20.04 -7.63 -16.35
C PRO A 38 -20.03 -7.47 -14.82
N VAL A 39 -18.87 -7.67 -14.18
CA VAL A 39 -18.70 -7.46 -12.74
C VAL A 39 -18.83 -5.97 -12.40
N VAL A 40 -18.16 -5.10 -13.17
CA VAL A 40 -18.24 -3.63 -12.98
C VAL A 40 -19.69 -3.16 -13.05
N ALA A 41 -20.43 -3.57 -14.09
CA ALA A 41 -21.82 -3.20 -14.26
C ALA A 41 -22.69 -3.69 -13.09
N ALA A 42 -22.49 -4.92 -12.61
CA ALA A 42 -23.22 -5.43 -11.45
C ALA A 42 -22.93 -4.63 -10.18
N LEU A 43 -21.67 -4.26 -9.92
CA LEU A 43 -21.30 -3.42 -8.78
C LEU A 43 -21.96 -2.04 -8.85
N VAL A 44 -21.86 -1.38 -10.00
CA VAL A 44 -22.45 -0.05 -10.21
C VAL A 44 -23.97 -0.08 -10.08
N ASN A 45 -24.64 -1.11 -10.62
CA ASN A 45 -26.09 -1.29 -10.48
C ASN A 45 -26.53 -1.52 -9.02
N ASN A 46 -25.63 -1.98 -8.15
CA ASN A 46 -25.87 -2.11 -6.71
C ASN A 46 -25.45 -0.85 -5.93
N GLY A 47 -25.18 0.27 -6.61
CA GLY A 47 -24.81 1.53 -5.98
C GLY A 47 -23.38 1.58 -5.45
N ILE A 48 -22.50 0.66 -5.88
CA ILE A 48 -21.10 0.61 -5.46
C ILE A 48 -20.23 1.32 -6.52
N PRO A 49 -19.58 2.46 -6.20
CA PRO A 49 -18.70 3.15 -7.13
C PRO A 49 -17.47 2.30 -7.48
N VAL A 50 -17.10 2.25 -8.76
CA VAL A 50 -15.98 1.45 -9.24
C VAL A 50 -14.87 2.29 -9.86
N ILE A 51 -13.63 2.02 -9.42
CA ILE A 51 -12.40 2.50 -10.04
C ILE A 51 -11.85 1.35 -10.91
N GLY A 52 -11.83 1.51 -12.22
CA GLY A 52 -11.20 0.57 -13.14
C GLY A 52 -9.68 0.57 -12.98
N HIS A 53 -9.01 -0.49 -13.42
CA HIS A 53 -7.56 -0.54 -13.48
C HIS A 53 -7.12 -1.29 -14.73
N VAL A 54 -6.35 -0.60 -15.59
CA VAL A 54 -5.84 -1.11 -16.86
C VAL A 54 -4.33 -0.85 -17.01
N GLY A 55 -3.73 -1.51 -18.00
CA GLY A 55 -2.28 -1.53 -18.16
C GLY A 55 -1.71 -2.80 -17.53
N LEU A 56 -0.62 -2.67 -16.77
CA LEU A 56 -0.10 -3.78 -15.96
C LEU A 56 -1.10 -4.11 -14.85
N LEU A 57 -1.49 -5.38 -14.70
CA LEU A 57 -2.42 -5.84 -13.67
C LEU A 57 -1.66 -6.69 -12.65
N PRO A 58 -1.30 -6.18 -11.47
CA PRO A 58 -0.54 -6.92 -10.47
C PRO A 58 -1.17 -8.26 -10.06
N THR A 59 -2.50 -8.36 -10.02
CA THR A 59 -3.21 -9.63 -9.72
C THR A 59 -2.95 -10.73 -10.75
N ARG A 60 -2.45 -10.39 -11.93
CA ARG A 60 -2.08 -11.32 -13.01
C ARG A 60 -0.57 -11.40 -13.25
N ALA A 61 0.23 -10.85 -12.34
CA ALA A 61 1.68 -10.83 -12.47
C ALA A 61 2.30 -12.23 -12.51
N ALA A 62 1.67 -13.25 -11.91
CA ALA A 62 2.13 -14.63 -12.02
C ALA A 62 2.14 -15.16 -13.49
N GLN A 63 1.23 -14.65 -14.33
CA GLN A 63 1.14 -15.03 -15.75
C GLN A 63 1.93 -14.09 -16.65
N THR A 64 1.94 -12.80 -16.33
CA THR A 64 2.42 -11.74 -17.23
C THR A 64 3.76 -11.14 -16.82
N GLY A 65 4.15 -11.33 -15.56
CA GLY A 65 5.23 -10.59 -14.90
C GLY A 65 4.92 -9.10 -14.74
N PHE A 66 5.78 -8.39 -14.01
CA PHE A 66 5.73 -6.93 -13.89
C PHE A 66 6.36 -6.27 -15.12
N ARG A 67 5.65 -6.29 -16.25
CA ARG A 67 6.13 -5.76 -17.54
C ARG A 67 5.26 -4.60 -18.02
N VAL A 68 5.92 -3.62 -18.64
CA VAL A 68 5.25 -2.49 -19.30
C VAL A 68 4.28 -2.98 -20.36
N GLN A 69 3.03 -2.52 -20.31
CA GLN A 69 1.98 -2.85 -21.27
C GLN A 69 1.86 -1.77 -22.35
N GLY A 70 1.29 -2.11 -23.50
CA GLY A 70 1.05 -1.13 -24.58
C GLY A 70 2.31 -0.65 -25.32
N ARG A 71 3.39 -1.45 -25.36
CA ARG A 71 4.62 -1.12 -26.09
C ARG A 71 4.48 -1.22 -27.62
N THR A 72 3.58 -2.07 -28.12
CA THR A 72 3.25 -2.17 -29.54
C THR A 72 1.92 -1.48 -29.83
N ALA A 73 1.65 -1.16 -31.10
CA ALA A 73 0.39 -0.54 -31.50
C ALA A 73 -0.82 -1.42 -31.13
N GLU A 74 -0.72 -2.73 -31.32
CA GLU A 74 -1.77 -3.71 -30.98
C GLU A 74 -1.98 -3.78 -29.46
N GLY A 75 -0.90 -3.77 -28.69
CA GLY A 75 -0.97 -3.75 -27.23
C GLY A 75 -1.60 -2.46 -26.71
N ALA A 76 -1.22 -1.31 -27.27
CA ALA A 76 -1.78 -0.01 -26.90
C ALA A 76 -3.28 0.06 -27.23
N LEU A 77 -3.66 -0.40 -28.44
CA LEU A 77 -5.06 -0.47 -28.85
C LEU A 77 -5.89 -1.38 -27.95
N ARG A 78 -5.32 -2.50 -27.48
CA ARG A 78 -5.99 -3.39 -26.52
C ARG A 78 -6.27 -2.67 -25.20
N VAL A 79 -5.26 -2.03 -24.60
CA VAL A 79 -5.42 -1.24 -23.36
C VAL A 79 -6.51 -0.18 -23.50
N LEU A 80 -6.55 0.54 -24.63
CA LEU A 80 -7.57 1.56 -24.88
C LEU A 80 -8.98 0.96 -25.01
N ARG A 81 -9.12 -0.20 -25.67
CA ARG A 81 -10.40 -0.92 -25.79
C ARG A 81 -10.87 -1.45 -24.44
N ASP A 82 -9.94 -1.98 -23.64
CA ASP A 82 -10.22 -2.49 -22.30
C ASP A 82 -10.68 -1.37 -21.37
N ALA A 83 -9.96 -0.23 -21.35
CA ALA A 83 -10.34 0.95 -20.59
C ALA A 83 -11.74 1.44 -20.98
N ARG A 84 -12.02 1.52 -22.28
CA ARG A 84 -13.32 1.93 -22.80
C ARG A 84 -14.43 0.96 -22.37
N ALA A 85 -14.21 -0.35 -22.45
CA ALA A 85 -15.21 -1.34 -22.09
C ALA A 85 -15.59 -1.26 -20.59
N VAL A 86 -14.60 -1.06 -19.72
CA VAL A 86 -14.82 -0.91 -18.28
C VAL A 86 -15.47 0.45 -17.96
N ALA A 87 -15.13 1.51 -18.69
CA ALA A 87 -15.78 2.81 -18.55
C ALA A 87 -17.25 2.76 -18.99
N GLU A 88 -17.55 2.08 -20.10
CA GLU A 88 -18.92 1.87 -20.58
C GLU A 88 -19.75 0.98 -19.63
N ALA A 89 -19.09 0.15 -18.80
CA ALA A 89 -19.74 -0.58 -17.72
C ALA A 89 -20.03 0.26 -16.46
N GLY A 90 -19.59 1.52 -16.41
CA GLY A 90 -19.93 2.47 -15.35
C GLY A 90 -18.80 2.81 -14.37
N ALA A 91 -17.55 2.40 -14.64
CA ALA A 91 -16.42 2.86 -13.83
C ALA A 91 -16.25 4.39 -13.90
N PHE A 92 -16.16 5.06 -12.75
CA PHE A 92 -16.11 6.53 -12.67
C PHE A 92 -14.69 7.08 -12.66
N ALA A 93 -13.70 6.24 -12.33
CA ALA A 93 -12.29 6.59 -12.38
C ALA A 93 -11.45 5.38 -12.79
N PHE A 94 -10.19 5.61 -13.16
CA PHE A 94 -9.24 4.57 -13.55
C PHE A 94 -7.89 4.76 -12.90
N VAL A 95 -7.26 3.65 -12.50
CA VAL A 95 -5.82 3.54 -12.37
C VAL A 95 -5.24 3.07 -13.70
N ILE A 96 -4.20 3.75 -14.19
CA ILE A 96 -3.47 3.40 -15.41
C ILE A 96 -2.03 3.09 -15.00
N GLU A 97 -1.63 1.82 -15.12
CA GLU A 97 -0.35 1.34 -14.60
C GLU A 97 0.63 0.89 -15.68
N ALA A 98 1.87 1.39 -15.59
CA ALA A 98 3.03 0.95 -16.35
C ALA A 98 2.79 0.83 -17.88
N ILE A 99 2.35 1.91 -18.51
CA ILE A 99 2.21 2.03 -19.97
C ILE A 99 2.98 3.23 -20.53
N PRO A 100 3.35 3.27 -21.83
CA PRO A 100 3.97 4.44 -22.42
C PRO A 100 3.12 5.71 -22.26
N HIS A 101 3.75 6.82 -21.86
CA HIS A 101 3.05 8.08 -21.56
C HIS A 101 2.14 8.58 -22.70
N ARG A 102 2.54 8.38 -23.96
CA ARG A 102 1.69 8.74 -25.13
C ARG A 102 0.39 7.95 -25.17
N VAL A 103 0.41 6.67 -24.77
CA VAL A 103 -0.79 5.82 -24.70
C VAL A 103 -1.67 6.28 -23.53
N ALA A 104 -1.06 6.59 -22.37
CA ALA A 104 -1.78 7.12 -21.21
C ALA A 104 -2.46 8.47 -21.48
N ARG A 105 -1.80 9.35 -22.23
CA ARG A 105 -2.38 10.62 -22.68
C ARG A 105 -3.62 10.40 -23.55
N ILE A 106 -3.56 9.47 -24.49
CA ILE A 106 -4.71 9.11 -25.35
C ILE A 106 -5.84 8.52 -24.48
N ALA A 107 -5.52 7.58 -23.60
CA ALA A 107 -6.49 6.97 -22.68
C ALA A 107 -7.17 8.03 -21.81
N THR A 108 -6.39 8.95 -21.25
CA THR A 108 -6.91 10.03 -20.39
C THR A 108 -7.82 10.97 -21.15
N ALA A 109 -7.45 11.39 -22.37
CA ALA A 109 -8.33 12.22 -23.20
C ALA A 109 -9.65 11.51 -23.54
N GLU A 110 -9.61 10.21 -23.87
CA GLU A 110 -10.79 9.39 -24.17
C GLU A 110 -11.71 9.19 -22.95
N LEU A 111 -11.13 8.98 -21.76
CA LEU A 111 -11.89 8.76 -20.54
C LEU A 111 -12.47 10.07 -19.99
N ASN A 112 -11.71 11.17 -20.02
CA ASN A 112 -12.18 12.47 -19.56
C ASN A 112 -13.39 12.98 -20.35
N ARG A 113 -13.45 12.76 -21.67
CA ARG A 113 -14.64 13.13 -22.46
C ARG A 113 -15.90 12.36 -22.09
N ARG A 114 -15.77 11.28 -21.31
CA ARG A 114 -16.87 10.48 -20.73
C ARG A 114 -17.13 10.81 -19.26
N GLY A 115 -16.47 11.83 -18.70
CA GLY A 115 -16.55 12.19 -17.29
C GLY A 115 -15.79 11.25 -16.37
N VAL A 116 -14.84 10.47 -16.88
CA VAL A 116 -14.08 9.46 -16.11
C VAL A 116 -12.67 9.96 -15.82
N PHE A 117 -12.30 10.03 -14.54
CA PHE A 117 -11.00 10.52 -14.08
C PHE A 117 -9.89 9.47 -14.18
N THR A 118 -8.64 9.85 -14.47
CA THR A 118 -7.50 8.92 -14.53
C THR A 118 -6.42 9.21 -13.50
N ILE A 119 -5.86 8.15 -12.92
CA ILE A 119 -4.80 8.16 -11.92
C ILE A 119 -3.64 7.33 -12.48
N GLY A 120 -2.49 7.97 -12.70
CA GLY A 120 -1.32 7.31 -13.27
C GLY A 120 -0.40 6.72 -12.20
N ILE A 121 0.18 5.56 -12.49
CA ILE A 121 1.37 5.03 -11.81
C ILE A 121 2.31 4.43 -12.86
N GLY A 122 3.44 5.10 -13.10
CA GLY A 122 4.30 4.75 -14.24
C GLY A 122 3.64 4.93 -15.61
N ALA A 123 2.64 5.81 -15.70
CA ALA A 123 1.92 6.13 -16.94
C ALA A 123 2.24 7.55 -17.47
N GLY A 124 3.20 8.25 -16.88
CA GLY A 124 3.56 9.62 -17.24
C GLY A 124 2.62 10.69 -16.63
N PRO A 125 2.88 11.97 -16.93
CA PRO A 125 2.25 13.10 -16.22
C PRO A 125 0.86 13.46 -16.77
N ASP A 126 0.44 12.91 -17.90
CA ASP A 126 -0.79 13.31 -18.59
C ASP A 126 -2.08 12.70 -18.01
N CYS A 127 -1.98 11.89 -16.94
CA CYS A 127 -3.15 11.45 -16.16
C CYS A 127 -3.65 12.59 -15.25
N ASN A 128 -4.93 12.59 -14.88
CA ASN A 128 -5.49 13.67 -14.04
C ASN A 128 -4.91 13.70 -12.62
N GLY A 129 -4.51 12.54 -12.09
CA GLY A 129 -3.84 12.37 -10.81
C GLY A 129 -2.72 11.35 -10.88
N GLN A 130 -2.02 11.15 -9.77
CA GLN A 130 -0.93 10.19 -9.64
C GLN A 130 -1.08 9.37 -8.36
N VAL A 131 -0.60 8.13 -8.37
CA VAL A 131 -0.53 7.27 -7.19
C VAL A 131 0.84 6.60 -7.12
N LEU A 132 1.34 6.41 -5.89
CA LEU A 132 2.50 5.61 -5.57
C LEU A 132 2.18 4.79 -4.31
N VAL A 133 2.87 3.66 -4.13
CA VAL A 133 2.84 2.91 -2.88
C VAL A 133 3.59 3.73 -1.82
N CYS A 134 3.00 3.93 -0.64
CA CYS A 134 3.60 4.77 0.41
C CYS A 134 5.01 4.31 0.79
N ALA A 135 5.21 3.01 1.02
CA ALA A 135 6.52 2.45 1.36
C ALA A 135 7.58 2.69 0.28
N ASP A 136 7.20 2.69 -0.99
CA ASP A 136 8.09 3.02 -2.12
C ASP A 136 8.42 4.51 -2.15
N ALA A 137 7.41 5.37 -1.94
CA ALA A 137 7.58 6.81 -1.92
C ALA A 137 8.41 7.28 -0.71
N LEU A 138 8.28 6.61 0.44
CA LEU A 138 8.98 6.96 1.68
C LEU A 138 10.31 6.23 1.87
N GLY A 139 10.69 5.35 0.94
CA GLY A 139 11.95 4.62 1.02
C GLY A 139 12.04 3.73 2.27
N GLU A 140 10.94 3.10 2.68
CA GLU A 140 10.87 2.28 3.91
C GLU A 140 11.67 0.97 3.81
N TRP A 141 12.05 0.56 2.61
CA TRP A 141 12.69 -0.72 2.35
C TRP A 141 13.89 -0.59 1.39
N ARG A 142 14.75 -1.62 1.39
CA ARG A 142 15.94 -1.72 0.54
C ARG A 142 15.76 -2.80 -0.53
N GLY A 143 16.12 -2.49 -1.76
CA GLY A 143 16.09 -3.45 -2.87
C GLY A 143 15.82 -2.79 -4.22
N HIS A 144 15.25 -3.56 -5.16
CA HIS A 144 15.06 -3.09 -6.53
C HIS A 144 13.92 -2.08 -6.67
N GLN A 145 14.26 -0.79 -6.74
CA GLN A 145 13.31 0.27 -7.02
C GLN A 145 12.81 0.21 -8.48
N ALA A 146 11.49 0.15 -8.66
CA ALA A 146 10.88 0.23 -9.98
C ALA A 146 11.16 1.58 -10.66
N LYS A 147 11.36 1.58 -11.99
CA LYS A 147 11.78 2.77 -12.76
C LYS A 147 10.89 4.00 -12.57
N PHE A 148 9.60 3.82 -12.34
CA PHE A 148 8.63 4.91 -12.21
C PHE A 148 8.51 5.46 -10.78
N VAL A 149 9.19 4.84 -9.81
CA VAL A 149 9.18 5.29 -8.42
C VAL A 149 10.20 6.40 -8.25
N ARG A 150 9.80 7.47 -7.58
CA ARG A 150 10.70 8.44 -6.95
C ARG A 150 10.55 8.29 -5.44
N ARG A 151 11.68 8.14 -4.73
CA ARG A 151 11.72 8.27 -3.28
C ARG A 151 11.69 9.75 -2.91
N PHE A 152 10.79 10.10 -2.01
CA PHE A 152 10.61 11.43 -1.45
C PHE A 152 11.17 11.52 -0.02
N ALA A 153 11.46 10.38 0.61
CA ALA A 153 12.19 10.24 1.85
C ALA A 153 12.98 8.91 1.85
N GLU A 154 13.90 8.75 2.81
CA GLU A 154 14.66 7.52 3.05
C GLU A 154 14.42 7.03 4.48
N VAL A 155 13.16 6.71 4.80
CA VAL A 155 12.73 6.32 6.15
C VAL A 155 13.43 5.02 6.60
N GLY A 156 13.68 4.10 5.68
CA GLY A 156 14.38 2.85 5.98
C GLY A 156 15.81 3.07 6.47
N ASP A 157 16.50 4.10 5.96
CA ASP A 157 17.87 4.41 6.39
C ASP A 157 17.89 5.00 7.80
N ALA A 158 16.98 5.93 8.11
CA ALA A 158 16.82 6.49 9.45
C ALA A 158 16.40 5.40 10.48
N ALA A 159 15.53 4.48 10.08
CA ALA A 159 15.12 3.36 10.92
C ALA A 159 16.29 2.40 11.21
N GLU A 160 17.14 2.12 10.21
CA GLU A 160 18.34 1.29 10.41
C GLU A 160 19.36 1.99 11.31
N GLU A 161 19.61 3.28 11.09
CA GLU A 161 20.50 4.08 11.94
C GLU A 161 20.06 4.05 13.40
N GLY A 162 18.79 4.37 13.67
CA GLY A 162 18.23 4.34 15.03
C GLY A 162 18.31 2.95 15.67
N SER A 163 18.03 1.90 14.89
CA SER A 163 18.14 0.52 15.36
C SER A 163 19.59 0.15 15.73
N ARG A 164 20.57 0.58 14.94
CA ARG A 164 22.00 0.35 15.22
C ARG A 164 22.47 1.14 16.44
N ALA A 165 22.04 2.39 16.57
CA ALA A 165 22.36 3.24 17.72
C ALA A 165 21.80 2.65 19.02
N TYR A 166 20.55 2.19 19.00
CA TYR A 166 19.94 1.48 20.13
C TYR A 166 20.73 0.23 20.51
N VAL A 167 21.05 -0.63 19.53
CA VAL A 167 21.82 -1.86 19.79
C VAL A 167 23.21 -1.54 20.35
N ALA A 168 23.87 -0.48 19.89
CA ALA A 168 25.15 -0.04 20.43
C ALA A 168 25.00 0.41 21.89
N ALA A 169 24.04 1.27 22.19
CA ALA A 169 23.81 1.82 23.52
C ALA A 169 23.44 0.75 24.56
N VAL A 170 22.67 -0.28 24.17
CA VAL A 170 22.39 -1.42 25.05
C VAL A 170 23.66 -2.24 25.32
N LYS A 171 24.49 -2.46 24.29
CA LYS A 171 25.69 -3.30 24.41
C LYS A 171 26.83 -2.63 25.18
N ASP A 172 26.97 -1.31 25.07
CA ASP A 172 27.96 -0.56 25.82
C ASP A 172 27.47 -0.13 27.21
N GLY A 173 26.19 -0.37 27.53
CA GLY A 173 25.58 -0.09 28.83
C GLY A 173 25.21 1.38 29.03
N SER A 174 25.29 2.22 28.00
CA SER A 174 24.83 3.62 28.08
C SER A 174 23.31 3.76 28.06
N PHE A 175 22.58 2.73 27.62
CA PHE A 175 21.12 2.67 27.68
C PHE A 175 20.61 1.39 28.39
N PRO A 176 19.64 1.51 29.32
CA PRO A 176 19.08 2.75 29.84
C PRO A 176 20.01 3.45 30.84
N ASP A 177 20.01 4.79 30.83
CA ASP A 177 20.59 5.62 31.89
C ASP A 177 19.65 5.60 33.11
N ALA A 178 20.13 5.09 34.25
CA ALA A 178 19.31 4.91 35.45
C ALA A 178 18.66 6.20 35.98
N LYS A 179 19.22 7.38 35.69
CA LYS A 179 18.71 8.68 36.16
C LYS A 179 17.75 9.33 35.18
N LYS A 180 18.03 9.23 33.88
CA LYS A 180 17.22 9.87 32.83
C LYS A 180 16.07 8.98 32.38
N GLU A 181 16.30 7.68 32.35
CA GLU A 181 15.43 6.66 31.74
C GLU A 181 15.03 5.56 32.73
N GLY A 182 15.51 5.65 33.97
CA GLY A 182 15.12 4.81 35.10
C GLY A 182 14.34 5.58 36.17
N TYR A 183 13.92 4.85 37.20
CA TYR A 183 13.29 5.40 38.39
C TYR A 183 14.15 5.06 39.60
N GLU A 184 14.40 6.06 40.46
CA GLU A 184 15.14 5.86 41.70
C GLU A 184 14.19 5.58 42.87
N MET A 185 14.61 4.72 43.79
CA MET A 185 13.97 4.58 45.09
C MET A 185 14.61 5.58 46.06
N GLU A 186 13.77 6.29 46.83
CA GLU A 186 14.26 7.13 47.92
C GLU A 186 15.20 6.35 48.84
N MET A 187 16.34 6.94 49.19
CA MET A 187 17.42 6.21 49.86
C MET A 187 16.98 5.58 51.20
N GLY A 188 16.05 6.23 51.91
CA GLY A 188 15.47 5.68 53.15
C GLY A 188 14.64 4.41 52.93
N GLU A 189 13.83 4.38 51.86
CA GLU A 189 13.04 3.19 51.50
C GLU A 189 13.92 2.08 50.94
N TRP A 190 14.99 2.43 50.21
CA TRP A 190 15.99 1.45 49.76
C TRP A 190 16.64 0.74 50.94
N GLN A 191 17.08 1.49 51.97
CA GLN A 191 17.68 0.89 53.15
C GLN A 191 16.68 0.01 53.91
N ARG A 192 15.42 0.43 54.01
CA ARG A 192 14.35 -0.35 54.63
C ARG A 192 14.11 -1.66 53.89
N LEU A 193 14.08 -1.64 52.56
CA LEU A 193 13.96 -2.84 51.73
C LEU A 193 15.12 -3.81 51.98
N ARG A 194 16.37 -3.31 52.02
CA ARG A 194 17.55 -4.15 52.32
C ARG A 194 17.42 -4.87 53.66
N ASN A 195 16.96 -4.17 54.69
CA ASN A 195 16.78 -4.77 56.02
C ASN A 195 15.67 -5.84 56.01
N MET A 196 14.52 -5.55 55.36
CA MET A 196 13.41 -6.49 55.26
C MET A 196 13.80 -7.78 54.53
N LEU A 197 14.61 -7.67 53.46
CA LEU A 197 15.11 -8.84 52.72
C LEU A 197 16.05 -9.69 53.57
N ALA A 198 16.98 -9.07 54.31
CA ALA A 198 17.90 -9.80 55.18
C ALA A 198 17.21 -10.56 56.32
N GLU A 199 16.12 -10.00 56.87
CA GLU A 199 15.39 -10.60 58.00
C GLU A 199 14.40 -11.68 57.56
N ASN A 200 13.70 -11.48 56.44
CA ASN A 200 12.53 -12.29 56.07
C ASN A 200 12.75 -13.17 54.83
N GLU A 201 13.68 -12.80 53.94
CA GLU A 201 13.89 -13.44 52.63
C GLU A 201 15.40 -13.60 52.32
N PRO A 202 16.18 -14.31 53.16
CA PRO A 202 17.65 -14.32 53.08
C PRO A 202 18.20 -15.00 51.80
N ASP A 203 17.37 -15.74 51.08
CA ASP A 203 17.74 -16.38 49.81
C ASP A 203 17.77 -15.38 48.63
N ILE A 204 17.20 -14.18 48.78
CA ILE A 204 17.26 -13.12 47.76
C ILE A 204 18.59 -12.39 47.84
N VAL A 205 19.39 -12.51 46.78
CA VAL A 205 20.69 -11.81 46.67
C VAL A 205 20.47 -10.34 46.36
N VAL A 206 20.89 -9.47 47.28
CA VAL A 206 20.96 -8.03 47.06
C VAL A 206 22.41 -7.68 46.71
N PRO A 207 22.72 -7.32 45.44
CA PRO A 207 24.05 -6.85 45.08
C PRO A 207 24.38 -5.55 45.83
N ASP A 208 25.67 -5.36 46.10
CA ASP A 208 26.20 -4.15 46.78
C ASP A 208 25.92 -2.86 46.02
#